data_AF-A0A2S1H2U6-F1
#
_entry.id   AF-A0A2S1H2U6-F1
#
_cell.length_a   1.000
_cell.length_b   1.000
_cell.length_c   1.000
_cell.angle_alpha   90.00
_cell.angle_beta   90.00
_cell.angle_gamma   90.00
#
_symmetry.space_group_name_H-M   'P 1'
#
loop_
_entity.id
_entity.type
_entity.pdbx_description
1 polymer ?
#
loop_
_entity_poly.entity_id
_entity_poly.type
_entity_poly.pdbx_seq_one_letter_code
_entity_poly.pdbx_strand_id
1 'polypeptide(L)'
;MREEFPDVIRAENVSEINVIRGSDDKEVTIIEENPKENLLAALLDTDVKKAKGSNKDDSESYWITIKNENEREFGFRIDNELNVTPYEYGGSKKNSDNYLFSDGKVLKIIESLF
;
A
#
# COMPACT_ATOMS: atom_id res chain seq x y z
N MET A 1 19.69 10.95 1.44
CA MET A 1 18.29 11.44 1.43
C MET A 1 17.44 10.22 1.71
N ARG A 2 16.60 10.20 2.76
CA ARG A 2 15.64 9.12 2.95
C ARG A 2 14.40 9.51 2.16
N GLU A 3 13.96 8.67 1.23
CA GLU A 3 12.68 8.88 0.54
C GLU A 3 11.58 8.71 1.57
N GLU A 4 10.70 9.72 1.70
CA GLU A 4 9.51 9.61 2.54
C GLU A 4 8.46 8.79 1.79
N PHE A 5 7.64 8.00 2.49
CA PHE A 5 6.63 7.11 1.89
C PHE A 5 5.85 7.67 0.68
N PRO A 6 5.37 8.94 0.63
CA PRO A 6 4.71 9.44 -0.57
C PRO A 6 5.64 9.61 -1.80
N ASP A 7 6.95 9.77 -1.62
CA ASP A 7 7.90 9.82 -2.74
C ASP A 7 8.10 8.45 -3.40
N VAL A 8 7.98 7.37 -2.63
CA VAL A 8 8.10 5.99 -3.14
C VAL A 8 6.88 5.57 -3.98
N ILE A 9 5.72 6.18 -3.72
CA ILE A 9 4.47 5.92 -4.46
C ILE A 9 4.44 6.57 -5.85
N ARG A 10 5.40 7.45 -6.18
CA ARG A 10 5.52 8.06 -7.52
C ARG A 10 6.04 7.07 -8.57
N ALA A 11 5.37 5.93 -8.68
CA ALA A 11 5.64 4.93 -9.70
C ALA A 11 5.13 5.44 -11.05
N GLU A 12 6.05 5.84 -11.91
CA GLU A 12 5.76 6.01 -13.34
C GLU A 12 5.58 4.62 -13.97
N ASN A 13 4.60 4.48 -14.87
CA ASN A 13 4.31 3.26 -15.63
C ASN A 13 4.01 2.03 -14.76
N VAL A 14 3.01 2.12 -13.88
CA VAL A 14 2.49 0.96 -13.11
C VAL A 14 1.85 -0.03 -14.08
N SER A 15 2.38 -1.25 -14.11
CA SER A 15 1.88 -2.34 -14.96
C SER A 15 0.73 -3.08 -14.27
N GLU A 16 0.90 -3.43 -13.00
CA GLU A 16 -0.08 -4.14 -12.19
C GLU A 16 -0.04 -3.71 -10.71
N ILE A 17 -1.19 -3.83 -10.04
CA ILE A 17 -1.28 -3.73 -8.58
C ILE A 17 -1.86 -5.03 -8.05
N ASN A 18 -1.14 -5.67 -7.14
CA ASN A 18 -1.58 -6.87 -6.45
C ASN A 18 -2.03 -6.52 -5.04
N VAL A 19 -3.17 -7.05 -4.62
CA VAL A 19 -3.77 -6.82 -3.31
C VAL A 19 -4.12 -8.17 -2.67
N ILE A 20 -3.56 -8.44 -1.50
CA ILE A 20 -3.82 -9.66 -0.73
C ILE A 20 -4.51 -9.27 0.58
N ARG A 21 -5.68 -9.84 0.86
CA ARG A 21 -6.39 -9.69 2.13
C ARG A 21 -5.85 -10.67 3.17
N GLY A 22 -5.46 -10.17 4.33
CA GLY A 22 -4.73 -10.91 5.35
C GLY A 22 -5.56 -11.95 6.12
N SER A 23 -6.88 -11.80 6.20
CA SER A 23 -7.72 -12.76 6.93
C SER A 23 -7.94 -14.10 6.22
N ASP A 24 -7.93 -14.11 4.88
CA ASP A 24 -8.24 -15.29 4.08
C ASP A 24 -7.35 -15.50 2.85
N ASP A 25 -6.25 -14.74 2.77
CA ASP A 25 -5.26 -14.78 1.69
C ASP A 25 -5.86 -14.60 0.29
N LYS A 26 -7.06 -14.01 0.18
CA LYS A 26 -7.64 -13.70 -1.13
C LYS A 26 -6.82 -12.64 -1.83
N GLU A 27 -6.57 -12.90 -3.11
CA GLU A 27 -5.71 -12.09 -3.95
C GLU A 27 -6.51 -11.50 -5.11
N VAL A 28 -6.31 -10.21 -5.36
CA VAL A 28 -6.85 -9.49 -6.52
C VAL A 28 -5.70 -8.80 -7.24
N THR A 29 -5.57 -9.06 -8.53
CA THR A 29 -4.60 -8.39 -9.40
C THR A 29 -5.32 -7.41 -10.32
N ILE A 30 -4.97 -6.14 -10.20
CA ILE A 30 -5.51 -5.04 -10.99
C ILE A 30 -4.56 -4.76 -12.15
N ILE A 31 -5.01 -5.07 -13.36
CA ILE A 31 -4.28 -4.81 -14.62
C ILE A 31 -4.97 -3.68 -15.40
N GLU A 32 -6.30 -3.56 -15.26
CA GLU A 32 -7.11 -2.54 -15.93
C GLU A 32 -6.69 -1.11 -15.53
N GLU A 33 -6.70 -0.19 -16.49
CA GLU A 33 -6.26 1.20 -16.30
C GLU A 33 -7.12 1.94 -15.28
N ASN A 34 -8.45 1.95 -15.43
CA ASN A 34 -9.33 2.75 -14.57
C ASN A 34 -9.23 2.39 -13.07
N PRO A 35 -9.30 1.12 -12.64
CA PRO A 35 -9.20 0.78 -11.21
C PRO A 35 -7.80 1.05 -10.66
N LYS A 36 -6.75 0.87 -11.49
CA LYS A 36 -5.36 1.16 -11.15
C LYS A 36 -5.14 2.65 -10.94
N GLU A 37 -5.57 3.49 -11.87
CA GLU A 37 -5.48 4.96 -11.76
C GLU A 37 -6.24 5.48 -10.55
N ASN A 38 -7.42 4.95 -10.27
CA ASN A 38 -8.22 5.35 -9.11
C ASN A 38 -7.49 5.06 -7.78
N LEU A 39 -6.91 3.87 -7.62
CA LEU A 39 -6.15 3.52 -6.42
C LEU A 39 -4.87 4.36 -6.28
N LEU A 40 -4.14 4.57 -7.38
CA LEU A 40 -2.94 5.42 -7.38
C LEU A 40 -3.25 6.88 -7.06
N ALA A 41 -4.31 7.43 -7.64
CA ALA A 41 -4.76 8.79 -7.37
C ALA A 41 -5.14 8.95 -5.88
N ALA A 42 -5.85 7.98 -5.31
CA ALA A 42 -6.19 8.00 -3.88
C ALA A 42 -4.94 7.94 -2.99
N LEU A 43 -3.95 7.11 -3.34
CA LEU A 43 -2.68 7.03 -2.61
C LEU A 43 -1.90 8.35 -2.65
N LEU A 44 -1.90 9.04 -3.79
CA LEU A 44 -1.21 10.32 -3.98
C LEU A 44 -1.95 11.50 -3.32
N ASP A 45 -3.28 11.43 -3.21
CA ASP A 45 -4.12 12.44 -2.55
C ASP A 45 -4.18 12.27 -1.02
N THR A 46 -3.77 11.11 -0.50
CA THR A 46 -3.84 10.82 0.93
C THR A 46 -2.63 11.40 1.66
N ASP A 47 -2.87 12.34 2.58
CA ASP A 47 -1.82 12.81 3.48
C ASP A 47 -1.37 11.69 4.42
N VAL A 48 -0.05 11.60 4.63
CA VAL A 48 0.57 10.56 5.45
C VAL A 48 1.38 11.18 6.59
N LYS A 49 1.22 10.65 7.81
CA LYS A 49 2.01 11.08 8.99
C LYS A 49 2.81 9.93 9.54
N LYS A 50 4.05 10.19 9.97
CA LYS A 50 4.87 9.19 10.64
C LYS A 50 4.25 8.81 11.99
N ALA A 51 4.01 7.52 12.21
CA ALA A 51 3.45 6.97 13.43
C ALA A 51 4.54 6.43 14.37
N LYS A 52 4.33 6.56 15.68
CA LYS A 52 5.21 5.95 16.70
C LYS A 52 4.61 4.62 17.14
N GLY A 53 5.22 3.52 16.71
CA GLY A 53 4.78 2.16 17.05
C GLY A 53 3.77 1.61 16.05
N SER A 54 3.62 0.28 16.02
CA SER A 54 2.50 -0.40 15.37
C SER A 54 1.63 -0.96 16.48
N ASN A 55 0.34 -0.62 16.47
CA ASN A 55 -0.61 -1.42 17.23
C ASN A 55 -0.68 -2.78 16.52
N LYS A 56 -0.14 -3.78 17.21
CA LYS A 56 -0.34 -5.19 16.87
C LYS A 56 -1.66 -5.59 17.51
N ASP A 57 -2.76 -5.40 16.80
CA ASP A 57 -4.00 -6.10 17.14
C ASP A 57 -4.65 -6.63 15.86
N ASP A 58 -5.49 -7.64 16.08
CA ASP A 58 -6.22 -8.55 15.17
C ASP A 58 -7.11 -7.88 14.09
N SER A 59 -6.78 -6.66 13.70
CA SER A 59 -7.39 -5.92 12.59
C SER A 59 -7.09 -6.58 11.25
N GLU A 60 -8.10 -6.62 10.40
CA GLU A 60 -7.93 -6.99 8.99
C GLU A 60 -6.85 -6.10 8.37
N SER A 61 -6.05 -6.70 7.49
CA SER A 61 -5.00 -5.98 6.81
C SER A 61 -4.86 -6.41 5.37
N TYR A 62 -4.35 -5.51 4.56
CA TYR A 62 -4.17 -5.69 3.14
C TYR A 62 -2.71 -5.48 2.80
N TRP A 63 -2.15 -6.39 2.01
CA TRP A 63 -0.81 -6.28 1.46
C TRP A 63 -0.93 -5.84 0.02
N ILE A 64 -0.32 -4.70 -0.30
CA ILE A 64 -0.41 -4.07 -1.61
C ILE A 64 0.98 -4.05 -2.22
N THR A 65 1.11 -4.66 -3.39
CA THR A 65 2.33 -4.64 -4.19
C THR A 65 2.04 -3.92 -5.50
N ILE A 66 2.73 -2.80 -5.72
CA ILE A 66 2.67 -2.00 -6.94
C ILE A 66 3.89 -2.36 -7.77
N LYS A 67 3.66 -2.86 -8.98
CA LYS A 67 4.73 -3.21 -9.93
C LYS A 67 4.73 -2.23 -11.08
N ASN A 68 5.92 -1.78 -11.45
CA ASN A 68 6.12 -0.99 -12.66
C ASN A 68 6.78 -1.81 -13.78
N GLU A 69 6.73 -1.27 -14.99
CA GLU A 69 7.32 -1.90 -16.19
C GLU A 69 8.84 -2.13 -16.07
N ASN A 70 9.51 -1.41 -15.17
CA ASN A 70 10.95 -1.56 -14.90
C ASN A 70 11.27 -2.61 -13.82
N GLU A 71 10.33 -3.50 -13.51
CA GLU A 71 10.46 -4.58 -12.52
C GLU A 71 10.75 -4.11 -11.08
N ARG A 72 10.55 -2.83 -10.76
CA ARG A 72 10.58 -2.39 -9.37
C ARG A 72 9.22 -2.67 -8.75
N GLU A 73 9.27 -3.30 -7.59
CA GLU A 73 8.10 -3.63 -6.79
C GLU A 73 8.15 -2.82 -5.50
N PHE A 74 7.10 -2.04 -5.29
CA PHE A 74 6.88 -1.33 -4.03
C PHE A 74 5.76 -2.01 -3.27
N GLY A 75 6.03 -2.35 -2.02
CA GLY A 75 5.09 -3.02 -1.14
C GLY A 75 4.70 -2.17 0.05
N PHE A 76 3.42 -2.19 0.44
CA PHE A 76 3.02 -1.72 1.76
C PHE A 76 1.85 -2.52 2.32
N ARG A 77 1.82 -2.66 3.65
CA ARG A 77 0.66 -3.17 4.40
C ARG A 77 -0.17 -1.98 4.87
N ILE A 78 -1.49 -2.05 4.74
CA ILE A 78 -2.44 -1.17 5.41
C ILE A 78 -3.39 -2.00 6.28
N ASP A 79 -3.74 -1.54 7.48
CA ASP A 79 -4.79 -2.14 8.30
C ASP A 79 -6.01 -1.24 8.46
N ASN A 80 -7.08 -1.78 9.05
CA ASN A 80 -8.34 -1.06 9.26
C ASN A 80 -8.22 0.15 10.20
N GLU A 81 -7.11 0.27 10.93
CA GLU A 81 -6.77 1.45 11.72
C GLU A 81 -5.99 2.51 10.92
N LEU A 82 -5.85 2.31 9.61
CA LEU A 82 -5.11 3.16 8.67
C LEU A 82 -3.60 3.19 8.92
N ASN A 83 -3.06 2.25 9.70
CA ASN A 83 -1.61 2.14 9.86
C ASN A 83 -1.02 1.56 8.59
N VAL A 84 0.07 2.17 8.13
CA VAL A 84 0.76 1.80 6.90
C VAL A 84 2.21 1.48 7.18
N THR A 85 2.63 0.29 6.73
CA THR A 85 4.00 -0.18 6.87
C THR A 85 4.54 -0.54 5.49
N PRO A 86 5.44 0.27 4.90
CA PRO A 86 6.12 -0.09 3.66
C PRO A 86 7.05 -1.28 3.88
N TYR A 87 7.18 -2.14 2.88
CA TYR A 87 8.12 -3.24 2.84
C TYR A 87 8.83 -3.29 1.49
N GLU A 88 10.11 -3.67 1.50
CA GLU A 88 10.85 -3.96 0.26
C GLU A 88 10.57 -5.42 -0.13
N TYR A 89 10.05 -5.63 -1.33
CA TYR A 89 9.93 -6.98 -1.89
C TYR A 89 11.35 -7.53 -2.17
N GLY A 90 11.70 -8.66 -1.54
CA GLY A 90 13.03 -9.28 -1.67
C GLY A 90 14.16 -8.67 -0.82
N GLY A 91 13.88 -7.64 -0.01
CA GLY A 91 14.87 -6.98 0.86
C GLY A 91 14.99 -7.62 2.25
N SER A 92 16.19 -7.59 2.84
CA SER A 92 16.44 -8.02 4.23
C SER A 92 16.15 -6.93 5.28
N LYS A 93 15.85 -5.71 4.83
CA LYS A 93 15.53 -4.58 5.71
C LYS A 93 14.03 -4.53 5.96
N LYS A 94 13.64 -4.83 7.19
CA LYS A 94 12.35 -4.42 7.73
C LYS A 94 12.37 -2.88 7.81
N ASN A 95 11.72 -2.20 6.87
CA ASN A 95 11.43 -0.78 7.06
C ASN A 95 10.58 -0.67 8.33
N SER A 96 11.18 -0.14 9.39
CA SER A 96 10.56 -0.05 10.73
C SER A 96 9.76 1.24 10.91
N ASP A 97 9.67 2.05 9.85
CA ASP A 97 8.89 3.27 9.88
C ASP A 97 7.44 2.94 9.57
N ASN A 98 6.58 3.17 10.56
CA ASN A 98 5.14 3.12 10.38
C ASN A 98 4.61 4.51 10.06
N TYR A 99 3.52 4.52 9.32
CA TYR A 99 2.81 5.71 8.92
C TYR A 99 1.33 5.54 9.24
N LEU A 100 0.60 6.65 9.23
CA LEU A 100 -0.84 6.70 9.39
C LEU A 100 -1.42 7.51 8.24
N PHE A 101 -2.38 6.94 7.53
CA PHE A 101 -3.16 7.68 6.55
C PHE A 101 -4.13 8.63 7.26
N SER A 102 -4.26 9.82 6.69
CA SER A 102 -5.15 10.86 7.21
C SER A 102 -6.63 10.57 7.01
N ASP A 103 -6.97 9.75 6.01
CA ASP A 103 -8.33 9.33 5.69
C ASP A 103 -8.38 7.86 5.21
N GLY A 104 -9.59 7.32 5.10
CA GLY A 104 -9.84 5.95 4.68
C GLY A 104 -10.16 5.76 3.19
N LYS A 105 -9.88 6.72 2.30
CA LYS A 105 -10.21 6.61 0.87
C LYS A 105 -9.54 5.40 0.23
N VAL A 106 -8.23 5.24 0.48
CA VAL A 106 -7.45 4.12 -0.04
C VAL A 106 -8.00 2.80 0.47
N LEU A 107 -8.27 2.70 1.78
CA LEU A 107 -8.82 1.49 2.38
C LEU A 107 -10.18 1.11 1.76
N LYS A 108 -11.08 2.09 1.55
CA LYS A 108 -12.39 1.83 0.91
C LYS A 108 -12.26 1.28 -0.51
N ILE A 109 -11.31 1.78 -1.30
CA ILE A 109 -11.05 1.27 -2.65
C ILE A 109 -10.58 -0.18 -2.56
N ILE A 110 -9.64 -0.48 -1.66
CA ILE A 110 -9.11 -1.82 -1.43
C ILE A 110 -10.21 -2.80 -0.97
N GLU A 111 -11.03 -2.40 0.01
CA GLU A 111 -12.13 -3.21 0.52
C GLU A 111 -13.15 -3.56 -0.58
N SER A 112 -13.41 -2.64 -1.51
CA SER A 112 -14.36 -2.84 -2.61
C SER A 112 -13.91 -3.87 -3.66
N LEU A 113 -12.67 -4.35 -3.59
CA LEU A 113 -12.14 -5.40 -4.47
C LEU A 113 -12.62 -6.80 -4.09
N PHE A 114 -13.21 -6.99 -2.90
CA PHE A 114 -13.59 -8.29 -2.32
C PHE A 114 -15.06 -8.36 -1.90
#